data_AF-A0A9J7DE70-F1
#
_entry.id   AF-A0A9J7DE70-F1
#
_cell.length_a   1.000
_cell.length_b   1.000
_cell.length_c   1.000
_cell.angle_alpha   90.00
_cell.angle_beta   90.00
_cell.angle_gamma   90.00
#
_symmetry.space_group_name_H-M   'P 1'
#
loop_
_entity.id
_entity.type
_entity.pdbx_description
1 polymer ?
#
loop_
_entity_poly.entity_id
_entity_poly.type
_entity_poly.pdbx_seq_one_letter_code
_entity_poly.pdbx_strand_id
1 'polypeptide(L)'
;MSSHSGLWRFCRNTVIPSPLKDADVVRNFTSFAIQNPTTLREAQRNCSRLDFIKDFSKSEVHMPLENFTEEARQRMFAHWVLDDRASFNKFKDEFYRLVLSTKEARDELIAIDAKPRIIDPVDVKGIISKNIFGKALQTVVVNSTNYYFVIPETAQMAMFKGWNERAYVPRLFWPYAKELGLPAYVLDEERVILQLVPPKPPKNNKPTKYYKYEANSRCKYIDMFPSAGERMDPGFDWTLMDYIRSQASFACITVFVMILGSVFSFYTFQNPRYMFKRLAGGIDLVAASTAMVVLQVLFASVDYTKEHLFYSYPDGAELTYGYGVFFAWFTFGVNLVSGFLFIWYSGKKKGSKAPTDEIAAADEMTIMGR
;
A
#
# COMPACT_ATOMS: atom_id res chain seq x y z
N MET A 1 -15.54 13.86 -3.21
CA MET A 1 -14.31 14.23 -3.95
C MET A 1 -13.13 13.93 -3.05
N SER A 2 -12.41 12.84 -3.27
CA SER A 2 -11.18 12.53 -2.54
C SER A 2 -10.05 13.41 -3.11
N SER A 3 -9.57 14.35 -2.31
CA SER A 3 -8.38 15.14 -2.62
C SER A 3 -7.21 14.18 -2.82
N HIS A 4 -6.74 14.00 -4.05
CA HIS A 4 -5.57 13.17 -4.32
C HIS A 4 -4.32 14.01 -4.02
N SER A 5 -3.76 13.85 -2.83
CA SER A 5 -2.50 14.44 -2.35
C SER A 5 -1.25 13.70 -2.87
N GLY A 6 -1.42 12.56 -3.53
CA GLY A 6 -0.32 11.71 -3.95
C GLY A 6 0.43 12.25 -5.15
N LEU A 7 1.66 12.74 -4.93
CA LEU A 7 2.56 13.21 -5.98
C LEU A 7 3.07 12.03 -6.88
N TRP A 8 3.08 10.80 -6.37
CA TRP A 8 3.71 9.64 -7.01
C TRP A 8 2.68 8.54 -7.29
N ARG A 9 2.70 7.96 -8.50
CA ARG A 9 1.85 6.83 -8.89
C ARG A 9 2.68 5.54 -8.82
N PHE A 10 2.29 4.64 -7.93
CA PHE A 10 2.89 3.31 -7.83
C PHE A 10 2.02 2.31 -8.58
N CYS A 11 2.60 1.64 -9.58
CA CYS A 11 1.95 0.58 -10.34
C CYS A 11 2.56 -0.76 -9.96
N ARG A 12 1.73 -1.66 -9.45
CA ARG A 12 2.10 -3.03 -9.14
C ARG A 12 1.54 -3.95 -10.21
N ASN A 13 2.43 -4.59 -10.97
CA ASN A 13 2.08 -5.64 -11.91
C ASN A 13 2.19 -6.96 -11.18
N THR A 14 1.07 -7.65 -11.00
CA THR A 14 1.01 -8.93 -10.28
C THR A 14 0.25 -9.95 -11.11
N VAL A 15 0.67 -11.20 -11.04
CA VAL A 15 -0.15 -12.31 -11.50
C VAL A 15 -1.00 -12.75 -10.32
N ILE A 16 -2.31 -12.54 -10.42
CA ILE A 16 -3.24 -12.88 -9.34
C ILE A 16 -3.86 -14.24 -9.65
N PRO A 17 -3.80 -15.20 -8.71
CA PRO A 17 -4.53 -16.44 -8.81
C PRO A 17 -6.02 -16.20 -8.51
N SER A 18 -6.86 -16.50 -9.50
CA SER A 18 -8.31 -16.50 -9.39
C SER A 18 -8.80 -17.94 -9.28
N PRO A 19 -9.48 -18.33 -8.18
CA PRO A 19 -10.00 -19.67 -8.03
C PRO A 19 -11.07 -19.93 -9.10
N LEU A 20 -11.04 -21.12 -9.71
CA LEU A 20 -12.08 -21.54 -10.65
C LEU A 20 -13.42 -21.71 -9.92
N LYS A 21 -14.53 -21.51 -10.64
CA LYS A 21 -15.89 -21.59 -10.05
C LYS A 21 -16.16 -22.95 -9.42
N ASP A 22 -15.71 -24.02 -10.05
CA ASP A 22 -15.96 -25.39 -9.59
C ASP A 22 -14.83 -25.96 -8.72
N ALA A 23 -13.83 -25.15 -8.39
CA ALA A 23 -12.71 -25.58 -7.57
C ALA A 23 -13.06 -25.54 -6.08
N ASP A 24 -12.90 -26.69 -5.43
CA ASP A 24 -12.97 -26.83 -3.97
C ASP A 24 -11.68 -26.27 -3.35
N VAL A 25 -11.72 -24.99 -2.98
CA VAL A 25 -10.61 -24.26 -2.37
C VAL A 25 -11.12 -23.33 -1.29
N VAL A 26 -10.33 -23.19 -0.23
CA VAL A 26 -10.59 -22.22 0.83
C VAL A 26 -10.20 -20.83 0.33
N ARG A 27 -11.12 -19.87 0.46
CA ARG A 27 -10.95 -18.51 -0.05
C ARG A 27 -10.85 -17.51 1.09
N ASN A 28 -10.01 -16.49 0.91
CA ASN A 28 -10.05 -15.33 1.81
C ASN A 28 -11.35 -14.54 1.51
N PHE A 29 -12.07 -14.12 2.52
CA PHE A 29 -13.28 -13.29 2.38
C PHE A 29 -13.06 -11.98 1.62
N THR A 30 -11.85 -11.42 1.67
CA THR A 30 -11.47 -10.25 0.85
C THR A 30 -11.56 -10.51 -0.65
N SER A 31 -11.52 -11.78 -1.10
CA SER A 31 -11.66 -12.14 -2.52
C SER A 31 -13.02 -11.75 -3.11
N PHE A 32 -14.06 -11.59 -2.29
CA PHE A 32 -15.35 -11.02 -2.73
C PHE A 32 -15.23 -9.58 -3.23
N ALA A 33 -14.30 -8.81 -2.66
CA ALA A 33 -14.14 -7.39 -2.92
C ALA A 33 -13.04 -7.05 -3.92
N ILE A 34 -12.34 -8.05 -4.48
CA ILE A 34 -11.43 -7.86 -5.63
C ILE A 34 -12.25 -7.59 -6.92
N GLN A 35 -13.42 -6.98 -6.79
CA GLN A 35 -14.28 -6.57 -7.90
C GLN A 35 -14.15 -5.05 -8.10
N ASN A 36 -14.49 -4.60 -9.30
CA ASN A 36 -14.38 -3.19 -9.69
C ASN A 36 -15.20 -2.31 -8.72
N PRO A 37 -14.71 -1.13 -8.25
CA PRO A 37 -15.48 -0.22 -7.40
C PRO A 37 -16.85 0.14 -7.98
N THR A 38 -17.01 0.15 -9.31
CA THR A 38 -18.31 0.35 -9.96
C THR A 38 -19.30 -0.77 -9.67
N THR A 39 -18.86 -2.02 -9.74
CA THR A 39 -19.71 -3.19 -9.47
C THR A 39 -20.11 -3.29 -7.99
N LEU A 40 -19.29 -2.78 -7.08
CA LEU A 40 -19.61 -2.70 -5.65
C LEU A 40 -20.72 -1.69 -5.37
N ARG A 41 -20.62 -0.48 -5.95
CA ARG A 41 -21.67 0.54 -5.82
C ARG A 41 -22.99 0.10 -6.43
N GLU A 42 -22.94 -0.60 -7.56
CA GLU A 42 -24.12 -1.19 -8.17
C GLU A 42 -24.74 -2.26 -7.28
N ALA A 43 -23.94 -3.15 -6.68
CA ALA A 43 -24.42 -4.13 -5.72
C ALA A 43 -25.06 -3.48 -4.48
N GLN A 44 -24.47 -2.41 -3.95
CA GLN A 44 -25.03 -1.65 -2.82
C GLN A 44 -26.39 -1.02 -3.20
N ARG A 45 -26.50 -0.41 -4.38
CA ARG A 45 -27.74 0.19 -4.88
C ARG A 45 -28.83 -0.85 -5.17
N ASN A 46 -28.45 -2.03 -5.63
CA ASN A 46 -29.40 -3.13 -5.83
C ASN A 46 -29.84 -3.71 -4.49
N CYS A 47 -28.94 -3.83 -3.52
CA CYS A 47 -29.25 -4.28 -2.17
C CYS A 47 -30.20 -3.32 -1.46
N SER A 48 -30.02 -2.00 -1.58
CA SER A 48 -30.86 -1.00 -0.91
C SER A 48 -32.32 -1.00 -1.36
N ARG A 49 -32.62 -1.61 -2.52
CA ARG A 49 -33.98 -1.74 -3.06
C ARG A 49 -34.73 -2.96 -2.52
N LEU A 50 -34.04 -3.91 -1.90
CA LEU A 50 -34.63 -5.15 -1.41
C LEU A 50 -35.51 -4.88 -0.19
N ASP A 51 -36.63 -5.60 -0.09
CA ASP A 51 -37.65 -5.32 0.92
C ASP A 51 -37.14 -5.57 2.35
N PHE A 52 -36.30 -6.58 2.55
CA PHE A 52 -35.74 -6.84 3.88
C PHE A 52 -34.85 -5.70 4.40
N ILE A 53 -34.20 -4.91 3.54
CA ILE A 53 -33.42 -3.74 3.98
C ILE A 53 -34.35 -2.64 4.50
N LYS A 54 -35.52 -2.48 3.87
CA LYS A 54 -36.55 -1.55 4.36
C LYS A 54 -37.13 -2.03 5.68
N ASP A 55 -37.33 -3.33 5.84
CA ASP A 55 -37.83 -3.91 7.09
C ASP A 55 -36.81 -3.74 8.23
N PHE A 56 -35.52 -4.00 7.97
CA PHE A 56 -34.42 -3.76 8.91
C PHE A 56 -34.26 -2.30 9.30
N SER A 57 -34.62 -1.36 8.41
CA SER A 57 -34.59 0.06 8.73
C SER A 57 -35.71 0.49 9.68
N LYS A 58 -36.84 -0.24 9.67
CA LYS A 58 -38.06 0.06 10.44
C LYS A 58 -38.10 -0.60 11.81
N SER A 59 -37.31 -1.65 12.05
CA SER A 59 -37.26 -2.34 13.34
C SER A 59 -36.89 -1.38 14.46
N GLU A 60 -37.72 -1.32 15.50
CA GLU A 60 -37.49 -0.45 16.66
C GLU A 60 -36.32 -0.98 17.48
N VAL A 61 -35.32 -0.13 17.68
CA VAL A 61 -34.14 -0.42 18.50
C VAL A 61 -33.95 0.79 19.39
N HIS A 62 -34.11 0.59 20.70
CA HIS A 62 -33.90 1.64 21.69
C HIS A 62 -32.40 1.85 21.91
N MET A 63 -31.98 3.12 21.94
CA MET A 63 -30.61 3.52 22.26
C MET A 63 -30.59 4.27 23.61
N PRO A 64 -29.55 4.12 24.44
CA PRO A 64 -28.34 3.33 24.24
C PRO A 64 -28.58 1.81 24.37
N LEU A 65 -27.74 1.01 23.71
CA LEU A 65 -27.82 -0.45 23.74
C LEU A 65 -27.13 -0.99 25.00
N GLU A 66 -27.77 -1.92 25.71
CA GLU A 66 -27.13 -2.70 26.78
C GLU A 66 -26.32 -3.87 26.19
N ASN A 67 -26.87 -4.55 25.19
CA ASN A 67 -26.24 -5.63 24.43
C ASN A 67 -26.44 -5.42 22.93
N PHE A 68 -25.49 -5.91 22.12
CA PHE A 68 -25.58 -5.81 20.66
C PHE A 68 -26.47 -6.93 20.09
N THR A 69 -27.78 -6.69 20.09
CA THR A 69 -28.80 -7.65 19.66
C THR A 69 -28.82 -7.85 18.14
N GLU A 70 -29.61 -8.81 17.66
CA GLU A 70 -29.69 -9.14 16.23
C GLU A 70 -30.33 -8.00 15.43
N GLU A 71 -31.34 -7.34 16.01
CA GLU A 71 -32.02 -6.19 15.43
C GLU A 71 -31.06 -4.99 15.27
N ALA A 72 -30.16 -4.80 16.24
CA ALA A 72 -29.11 -3.77 16.13
C ALA A 72 -28.15 -4.04 14.96
N ARG A 73 -27.76 -5.31 14.73
CA ARG A 73 -26.91 -5.71 13.58
C ARG A 73 -27.62 -5.48 12.25
N GLN A 74 -28.88 -5.92 12.15
CA GLN A 74 -29.73 -5.72 10.98
C GLN A 74 -29.84 -4.23 10.63
N ARG A 75 -30.12 -3.39 11.63
CA ARG A 75 -30.28 -1.95 11.46
C ARG A 75 -28.97 -1.23 11.13
N MET A 76 -27.86 -1.63 11.76
CA MET A 76 -26.53 -1.12 11.44
C MET A 76 -26.18 -1.38 9.96
N PHE A 77 -26.43 -2.61 9.48
CA PHE A 77 -26.19 -2.96 8.08
C PHE A 77 -27.14 -2.22 7.13
N ALA A 78 -28.42 -2.10 7.47
CA ALA A 78 -29.41 -1.39 6.65
C ALA A 78 -29.05 0.09 6.47
N HIS A 79 -28.67 0.79 7.53
CA HIS A 79 -28.23 2.19 7.47
C HIS A 79 -26.98 2.39 6.63
N TRP A 80 -26.03 1.44 6.70
CA TRP A 80 -24.86 1.44 5.84
C TRP A 80 -25.21 1.26 4.36
N VAL A 81 -26.11 0.32 4.03
CA VAL A 81 -26.57 0.09 2.65
C VAL A 81 -27.36 1.30 2.10
N LEU A 82 -28.12 1.99 2.95
CA LEU A 82 -28.89 3.18 2.60
C LEU A 82 -28.04 4.48 2.54
N ASP A 83 -26.75 4.42 2.85
CA ASP A 83 -25.83 5.57 2.96
C ASP A 83 -26.26 6.62 4.02
N ASP A 84 -26.99 6.20 5.07
CA ASP A 84 -27.26 7.03 6.24
C ASP A 84 -26.08 6.97 7.23
N ARG A 85 -25.09 7.81 6.96
CA ARG A 85 -23.84 7.87 7.75
C ARG A 85 -24.06 8.26 9.21
N ALA A 86 -25.05 9.11 9.49
CA ALA A 86 -25.26 9.60 10.86
C ALA A 86 -25.76 8.49 11.77
N SER A 87 -26.76 7.72 11.30
CA SER A 87 -27.27 6.56 12.03
C SER A 87 -26.25 5.43 12.07
N PHE A 88 -25.58 5.16 10.95
CA PHE A 88 -24.52 4.13 10.89
C PHE A 88 -23.40 4.40 11.90
N ASN A 89 -22.89 5.63 11.98
CA ASN A 89 -21.81 5.96 12.92
C ASN A 89 -22.23 5.77 14.38
N LYS A 90 -23.48 6.08 14.73
CA LYS A 90 -24.00 5.83 16.10
C LYS A 90 -23.99 4.34 16.45
N PHE A 91 -24.48 3.48 15.56
CA PHE A 91 -24.46 2.04 15.78
C PHE A 91 -23.04 1.47 15.77
N LYS A 92 -22.18 2.00 14.91
CA LYS A 92 -20.76 1.66 14.86
C LYS A 92 -20.06 1.97 16.19
N ASP A 93 -20.29 3.15 16.77
CA ASP A 93 -19.71 3.52 18.07
C ASP A 93 -20.19 2.59 19.20
N GLU A 94 -21.47 2.23 19.22
CA GLU A 94 -22.01 1.24 20.17
C GLU A 94 -21.43 -0.17 19.93
N PHE A 95 -21.22 -0.57 18.67
CA PHE A 95 -20.56 -1.83 18.34
C PHE A 95 -19.12 -1.86 18.85
N TYR A 96 -18.36 -0.76 18.70
CA TYR A 96 -17.02 -0.66 19.29
C TYR A 96 -17.08 -0.78 20.81
N ARG A 97 -18.01 -0.08 21.45
CA ARG A 97 -18.13 -0.05 22.90
C ARG A 97 -18.52 -1.40 23.49
N LEU A 98 -19.43 -2.14 22.86
CA LEU A 98 -20.00 -3.36 23.43
C LEU A 98 -19.32 -4.64 22.94
N VAL A 99 -18.85 -4.68 21.69
CA VAL A 99 -18.31 -5.90 21.07
C VAL A 99 -16.79 -5.83 20.99
N LEU A 100 -16.22 -4.78 20.40
CA LEU A 100 -14.78 -4.70 20.14
C LEU A 100 -13.95 -4.29 21.36
N SER A 101 -14.58 -3.74 22.40
CA SER A 101 -13.89 -3.39 23.64
C SER A 101 -13.59 -4.60 24.53
N THR A 102 -14.24 -5.74 24.26
CA THR A 102 -14.07 -7.00 25.00
C THR A 102 -12.65 -7.55 24.85
N LYS A 103 -12.20 -8.31 25.84
CA LYS A 103 -10.83 -8.86 25.84
C LYS A 103 -10.65 -9.87 24.70
N GLU A 104 -11.67 -10.68 24.46
CA GLU A 104 -11.73 -11.71 23.44
C GLU A 104 -11.60 -11.09 22.04
N ALA A 105 -12.34 -10.02 21.76
CA ALA A 105 -12.24 -9.31 20.49
C ALA A 105 -10.86 -8.66 20.30
N ARG A 106 -10.25 -8.13 21.36
CA ARG A 106 -8.90 -7.54 21.29
C ARG A 106 -7.83 -8.56 20.98
N ASP A 107 -7.91 -9.75 21.57
CA ASP A 107 -6.97 -10.85 21.30
C ASP A 107 -7.08 -11.36 19.85
N GLU A 108 -8.24 -11.23 19.20
CA GLU A 108 -8.42 -11.49 17.76
C GLU A 108 -7.99 -10.32 16.85
N LEU A 109 -8.03 -9.09 17.35
CA LEU A 109 -7.70 -7.87 16.61
C LEU A 109 -6.20 -7.56 16.57
N ILE A 110 -5.44 -8.04 17.57
CA ILE A 110 -4.04 -7.68 17.75
C ILE A 110 -3.17 -8.92 17.48
N ALA A 111 -2.59 -8.96 16.29
CA ALA A 111 -1.59 -9.96 15.94
C ALA A 111 -0.29 -9.74 16.73
N ILE A 112 0.41 -10.84 17.05
CA ILE A 112 1.81 -10.77 17.47
C ILE A 112 2.72 -10.54 16.26
N ASP A 113 3.84 -9.86 16.47
CA ASP A 113 4.87 -9.63 15.44
C ASP A 113 5.65 -10.93 15.17
N ALA A 114 5.02 -11.83 14.44
CA ALA A 114 5.55 -13.13 14.07
C ALA A 114 5.26 -13.42 12.59
N LYS A 115 6.14 -14.21 11.96
CA LYS A 115 5.98 -14.57 10.56
C LYS A 115 4.65 -15.34 10.36
N PRO A 116 3.81 -14.97 9.37
CA PRO A 116 2.54 -15.65 9.13
C PRO A 116 2.71 -17.13 8.85
N ARG A 117 1.76 -17.93 9.34
CA ARG A 117 1.70 -19.36 9.06
C ARG A 117 1.03 -19.57 7.71
N ILE A 118 1.77 -20.15 6.77
CA ILE A 118 1.30 -20.38 5.41
C ILE A 118 0.42 -21.63 5.37
N ILE A 119 -0.79 -21.48 4.85
CA ILE A 119 -1.76 -22.57 4.68
C ILE A 119 -2.06 -22.73 3.18
N ASP A 120 -2.03 -23.97 2.70
CA ASP A 120 -2.41 -24.32 1.32
C ASP A 120 -3.95 -24.31 1.20
N PRO A 121 -4.54 -23.38 0.41
CA PRO A 121 -5.98 -23.30 0.26
C PRO A 121 -6.61 -24.50 -0.48
N VAL A 122 -5.82 -25.35 -1.14
CA VAL A 122 -6.32 -26.52 -1.87
C VAL A 122 -6.59 -27.71 -0.95
N ASP A 123 -5.91 -27.79 0.20
CA ASP A 123 -6.09 -28.88 1.17
C ASP A 123 -7.29 -28.63 2.11
N VAL A 124 -8.49 -28.56 1.53
CA VAL A 124 -9.74 -28.32 2.27
C VAL A 124 -9.96 -29.38 3.35
N LYS A 125 -9.65 -30.65 3.05
CA LYS A 125 -9.80 -31.76 4.02
C LYS A 125 -8.82 -31.65 5.17
N GLY A 126 -7.56 -31.31 4.91
CA GLY A 126 -6.56 -31.07 5.96
C GLY A 126 -6.94 -29.90 6.86
N ILE A 127 -7.45 -28.81 6.26
CA ILE A 127 -7.92 -27.63 7.00
C ILE A 127 -9.07 -27.98 7.95
N ILE A 128 -10.08 -28.70 7.46
CA ILE A 128 -11.25 -29.10 8.26
C ILE A 128 -10.86 -30.11 9.34
N SER A 129 -10.10 -31.15 8.99
CA SER A 129 -9.73 -32.21 9.94
C SER A 129 -8.83 -31.70 11.08
N LYS A 130 -7.95 -30.75 10.82
CA LYS A 130 -7.08 -30.12 11.82
C LYS A 130 -7.71 -28.91 12.51
N ASN A 131 -8.94 -28.54 12.14
CA ASN A 131 -9.66 -27.38 12.65
C ASN A 131 -8.82 -26.07 12.63
N ILE A 132 -8.02 -25.86 11.58
CA ILE A 132 -6.99 -24.80 11.53
C ILE A 132 -7.59 -23.39 11.72
N PHE A 133 -8.78 -23.16 11.17
CA PHE A 133 -9.46 -21.85 11.23
C PHE A 133 -10.63 -21.83 12.23
N GLY A 134 -10.89 -22.91 12.96
CA GLY A 134 -12.00 -22.94 13.94
C GLY A 134 -13.34 -22.47 13.36
N LYS A 135 -14.00 -21.54 14.07
CA LYS A 135 -15.28 -20.95 13.63
C LYS A 135 -15.10 -19.86 12.57
N ALA A 136 -13.86 -19.46 12.27
CA ALA A 136 -13.58 -18.53 11.19
C ALA A 136 -13.82 -19.13 9.80
N LEU A 137 -13.81 -20.47 9.67
CA LEU A 137 -14.18 -21.14 8.43
C LEU A 137 -15.71 -21.19 8.28
N GLN A 138 -16.25 -20.48 7.30
CA GLN A 138 -17.68 -20.38 7.02
C GLN A 138 -18.01 -20.84 5.60
N THR A 139 -19.19 -21.44 5.45
CA THR A 139 -19.73 -21.80 4.14
C THR A 139 -20.68 -20.69 3.67
N VAL A 140 -20.38 -20.11 2.51
CA VAL A 140 -21.19 -19.05 1.90
C VAL A 140 -21.78 -19.55 0.60
N VAL A 141 -23.07 -19.32 0.42
CA VAL A 141 -23.80 -19.73 -0.79
C VAL A 141 -23.78 -18.56 -1.78
N VAL A 142 -23.14 -18.75 -2.93
CA VAL A 142 -23.17 -17.77 -4.02
C VAL A 142 -23.71 -18.46 -5.26
N ASN A 143 -24.83 -17.97 -5.79
CA ASN A 143 -25.50 -18.53 -6.97
C ASN A 143 -25.77 -20.05 -6.84
N SER A 144 -26.29 -20.50 -5.69
CA SER A 144 -26.60 -21.91 -5.40
C SER A 144 -25.38 -22.85 -5.34
N THR A 145 -24.17 -22.31 -5.25
CA THR A 145 -22.94 -23.07 -5.03
C THR A 145 -22.33 -22.73 -3.67
N ASN A 146 -21.92 -23.75 -2.94
CA ASN A 146 -21.31 -23.62 -1.61
C ASN A 146 -19.81 -23.37 -1.75
N TYR A 147 -19.31 -22.36 -1.06
CA TYR A 147 -17.90 -22.00 -1.05
C TYR A 147 -17.39 -21.84 0.37
N TYR A 148 -16.16 -22.28 0.60
CA TYR A 148 -15.47 -22.11 1.88
C TYR A 148 -14.75 -20.77 1.92
N PHE A 149 -15.10 -19.94 2.91
CA PHE A 149 -14.47 -18.66 3.17
C PHE A 149 -13.92 -18.61 4.58
N VAL A 150 -12.74 -18.02 4.72
CA VAL A 150 -12.16 -17.68 6.02
C VAL A 150 -12.59 -16.27 6.37
N ILE A 151 -13.36 -16.11 7.43
CA ILE A 151 -13.96 -14.86 7.90
C ILE A 151 -13.65 -14.70 9.40
N PRO A 152 -13.00 -13.62 9.83
CA PRO A 152 -12.71 -13.38 11.25
C PRO A 152 -13.99 -13.43 12.11
N GLU A 153 -13.92 -14.00 13.32
CA GLU A 153 -15.11 -14.16 14.18
C GLU A 153 -15.68 -12.78 14.56
N THR A 154 -14.83 -11.82 14.92
CA THR A 154 -15.22 -10.41 15.11
C THR A 154 -16.02 -9.82 13.93
N ALA A 155 -15.66 -10.17 12.69
CA ALA A 155 -16.38 -9.73 11.50
C ALA A 155 -17.71 -10.46 11.29
N GLN A 156 -17.80 -11.72 11.71
CA GLN A 156 -19.06 -12.45 11.74
C GLN A 156 -20.02 -11.87 12.80
N MET A 157 -19.51 -11.42 13.95
CA MET A 157 -20.32 -10.80 15.00
C MET A 157 -20.98 -9.49 14.55
N ALA A 158 -20.37 -8.77 13.60
CA ALA A 158 -20.94 -7.56 13.01
C ALA A 158 -22.16 -7.83 12.12
N MET A 159 -22.32 -9.05 11.61
CA MET A 159 -23.40 -9.40 10.68
C MET A 159 -24.61 -10.03 11.37
N PHE A 160 -25.79 -9.81 10.75
CA PHE A 160 -27.05 -10.42 11.12
C PHE A 160 -27.13 -11.91 10.71
N LYS A 161 -28.06 -12.67 11.29
CA LYS A 161 -28.15 -14.11 11.04
C LYS A 161 -28.60 -14.43 9.61
N GLY A 162 -27.99 -15.41 8.97
CA GLY A 162 -28.35 -15.85 7.62
C GLY A 162 -27.89 -14.90 6.49
N TRP A 163 -26.96 -14.00 6.78
CA TRP A 163 -26.38 -13.07 5.79
C TRP A 163 -25.69 -13.79 4.61
N ASN A 164 -25.17 -15.00 4.86
CA ASN A 164 -24.42 -15.83 3.92
C ASN A 164 -25.26 -16.44 2.79
N GLU A 165 -26.59 -16.44 2.93
CA GLU A 165 -27.55 -16.97 1.93
C GLU A 165 -28.27 -15.86 1.15
N ARG A 166 -28.18 -14.61 1.62
CA ARG A 166 -28.90 -13.47 1.02
C ARG A 166 -28.20 -12.99 -0.24
N ALA A 167 -28.97 -12.69 -1.29
CA ALA A 167 -28.42 -12.12 -2.51
C ALA A 167 -27.71 -10.78 -2.25
N TYR A 168 -26.58 -10.55 -2.94
CA TYR A 168 -25.72 -9.36 -2.85
C TYR A 168 -24.99 -9.12 -1.52
N VAL A 169 -25.54 -9.57 -0.38
CA VAL A 169 -24.97 -9.34 0.95
C VAL A 169 -23.54 -9.90 1.09
N PRO A 170 -23.22 -11.14 0.65
CA PRO A 170 -21.85 -11.64 0.69
C PRO A 170 -20.83 -10.79 -0.07
N ARG A 171 -21.23 -10.13 -1.16
CA ARG A 171 -20.34 -9.24 -1.93
C ARG A 171 -20.07 -7.92 -1.21
N LEU A 172 -21.03 -7.46 -0.40
CA LEU A 172 -20.94 -6.21 0.35
C LEU A 172 -20.31 -6.38 1.74
N PHE A 173 -20.11 -7.62 2.18
CA PHE A 173 -19.53 -7.94 3.48
C PHE A 173 -18.19 -7.26 3.75
N TRP A 174 -17.23 -7.37 2.82
CA TRP A 174 -15.89 -6.79 3.04
C TRP A 174 -15.89 -5.25 3.04
N PRO A 175 -16.52 -4.54 2.08
CA PRO A 175 -16.65 -3.09 2.17
C PRO A 175 -17.24 -2.62 3.50
N TYR A 176 -18.28 -3.31 3.99
CA TYR A 176 -18.89 -3.04 5.28
C TYR A 176 -17.93 -3.28 6.46
N ALA A 177 -17.29 -4.44 6.52
CA ALA A 177 -16.31 -4.78 7.56
C ALA A 177 -15.12 -3.80 7.57
N LYS A 178 -14.66 -3.37 6.38
CA LYS A 178 -13.61 -2.36 6.24
C LYS A 178 -14.04 -1.01 6.81
N GLU A 179 -15.28 -0.59 6.60
CA GLU A 179 -15.81 0.65 7.20
C GLU A 179 -15.97 0.55 8.72
N LEU A 180 -16.18 -0.66 9.26
CA LEU A 180 -16.12 -0.96 10.69
C LEU A 180 -14.69 -1.09 11.24
N GLY A 181 -13.65 -0.87 10.41
CA GLY A 181 -12.25 -0.94 10.84
C GLY A 181 -11.80 -2.33 11.29
N LEU A 182 -12.44 -3.39 10.78
CA LEU A 182 -12.10 -4.77 11.12
C LEU A 182 -10.93 -5.27 10.23
N PRO A 183 -10.02 -6.08 10.79
CA PRO A 183 -8.86 -6.57 10.05
C PRO A 183 -9.23 -7.59 8.97
N ALA A 184 -8.37 -7.71 7.96
CA ALA A 184 -8.52 -8.62 6.81
C ALA A 184 -7.93 -10.02 7.04
N TYR A 185 -7.47 -10.33 8.25
CA TYR A 185 -6.70 -11.52 8.58
C TYR A 185 -7.36 -12.31 9.72
N VAL A 186 -7.02 -13.59 9.81
CA VAL A 186 -7.44 -14.47 10.90
C VAL A 186 -6.20 -14.90 11.67
N LEU A 187 -6.34 -14.99 12.99
CA LEU A 187 -5.29 -15.38 13.90
C LEU A 187 -5.46 -16.84 14.33
N ASP A 188 -4.35 -17.50 14.59
CA ASP A 188 -4.28 -18.80 15.27
C ASP A 188 -4.41 -18.61 16.80
N GLU A 189 -4.48 -19.70 17.57
CA GLU A 189 -4.52 -19.68 19.04
C GLU A 189 -3.30 -18.96 19.65
N GLU A 190 -2.16 -18.99 18.94
CA GLU A 190 -0.92 -18.28 19.29
C GLU A 190 -0.93 -16.80 18.88
N ARG A 191 -2.04 -16.27 18.36
CA ARG A 191 -2.19 -14.92 17.79
C ARG A 191 -1.32 -14.63 16.57
N VAL A 192 -0.87 -15.68 15.88
CA VAL A 192 -0.11 -15.59 14.62
C VAL A 192 -1.06 -15.51 13.45
N ILE A 193 -0.75 -14.67 12.46
CA ILE A 193 -1.57 -14.53 11.25
C ILE A 193 -1.55 -15.81 10.41
N LEU A 194 -2.74 -16.33 10.10
CA LEU A 194 -2.94 -17.43 9.17
C LEU A 194 -3.11 -16.87 7.76
N GLN A 195 -2.19 -17.20 6.85
CA GLN A 195 -2.20 -16.70 5.48
C GLN A 195 -2.47 -17.83 4.48
N LEU A 196 -3.58 -17.71 3.75
CA LEU A 196 -3.87 -18.56 2.60
C LEU A 196 -2.94 -18.16 1.45
N VAL A 197 -2.00 -19.01 1.10
CA VAL A 197 -1.08 -18.77 -0.04
C VAL A 197 -1.42 -19.74 -1.16
N PRO A 198 -2.02 -19.25 -2.26
CA PRO A 198 -2.27 -20.08 -3.42
C PRO A 198 -0.96 -20.58 -4.05
N PRO A 199 -0.99 -21.74 -4.75
CA PRO A 199 0.21 -22.31 -5.35
C PRO A 199 0.83 -21.36 -6.38
N LYS A 200 2.14 -21.51 -6.61
CA LYS A 200 2.88 -20.71 -7.60
C LYS A 200 2.37 -20.98 -9.02
N PRO A 201 2.36 -19.97 -9.92
CA PRO A 201 1.95 -20.17 -11.30
C PRO A 201 2.85 -21.21 -12.00
N PRO A 202 2.29 -22.15 -12.77
CA PRO A 202 3.08 -23.11 -13.52
C PRO A 202 3.86 -22.39 -14.64
N LYS A 203 5.11 -22.80 -14.89
CA LYS A 203 6.01 -22.18 -15.89
C LYS A 203 5.41 -22.08 -17.30
N ASN A 204 4.43 -22.91 -17.64
CA ASN A 204 3.85 -23.00 -18.98
C ASN A 204 2.53 -22.22 -19.15
N ASN A 205 2.16 -21.31 -18.22
CA ASN A 205 0.90 -20.54 -18.25
C ASN A 205 -0.38 -21.37 -18.42
N LYS A 206 -0.31 -22.69 -18.22
CA LYS A 206 -1.49 -23.56 -18.28
C LYS A 206 -2.33 -23.35 -17.03
N PRO A 207 -3.67 -23.26 -17.15
CA PRO A 207 -4.54 -23.21 -15.98
C PRO A 207 -4.33 -24.49 -15.15
N THR A 208 -4.25 -24.32 -13.83
CA THR A 208 -4.25 -25.47 -12.92
C THR A 208 -5.69 -25.95 -12.70
N LYS A 209 -5.88 -27.14 -12.11
CA LYS A 209 -7.20 -27.67 -11.76
C LYS A 209 -7.99 -26.74 -10.82
N TYR A 210 -7.32 -25.88 -10.07
CA TYR A 210 -7.92 -25.07 -8.99
C TYR A 210 -7.89 -23.56 -9.27
N TYR A 211 -6.82 -23.06 -9.91
CA TYR A 211 -6.60 -21.63 -10.13
C TYR A 211 -6.31 -21.30 -11.59
N LYS A 212 -6.89 -20.19 -12.04
CA LYS A 212 -6.52 -19.45 -13.24
C LYS A 212 -5.66 -18.27 -12.84
N TYR A 213 -4.52 -18.08 -13.49
CA TYR A 213 -3.60 -16.98 -13.21
C TYR A 213 -3.84 -15.86 -14.22
N GLU A 214 -4.23 -14.68 -13.73
CA GLU A 214 -4.50 -13.52 -14.57
C GLU A 214 -3.54 -12.39 -14.22
N ALA A 215 -2.98 -11.73 -15.24
CA ALA A 215 -2.17 -10.56 -15.05
C ALA A 215 -3.06 -9.38 -14.64
N ASN A 216 -2.77 -8.78 -13.49
CA ASN A 216 -3.45 -7.60 -12.99
C ASN A 216 -2.42 -6.49 -12.74
N SER A 217 -2.67 -5.31 -13.32
CA SER A 217 -1.91 -4.10 -13.05
C SER A 217 -2.76 -3.18 -12.19
N ARG A 218 -2.33 -2.95 -10.94
CA ARG A 218 -2.98 -1.99 -10.04
C ARG A 218 -2.06 -0.80 -9.84
N CYS A 219 -2.53 0.36 -10.26
CA CYS A 219 -1.85 1.60 -9.98
C CYS A 219 -2.61 2.39 -8.90
N LYS A 220 -1.93 2.70 -7.80
CA LYS A 220 -2.45 3.58 -6.75
C LYS A 220 -1.50 4.77 -6.61
N TYR A 221 -2.05 5.96 -6.42
CA TYR A 221 -1.26 7.09 -5.96
C TYR A 221 -0.86 6.85 -4.51
N ILE A 222 0.42 7.04 -4.19
CA ILE A 222 0.91 6.94 -2.83
C ILE A 222 0.46 8.21 -2.11
N ASP A 223 -0.41 8.06 -1.11
CA ASP A 223 -0.75 9.15 -0.23
C ASP A 223 0.28 9.23 0.90
N MET A 224 1.06 10.31 0.92
CA MET A 224 2.08 10.54 1.96
C MET A 224 1.45 10.87 3.32
N PHE A 225 0.16 11.27 3.34
CA PHE A 225 -0.58 11.67 4.54
C PHE A 225 -1.92 10.93 4.62
N PRO A 226 -1.89 9.64 5.01
CA PRO A 226 -3.06 8.78 4.98
C PRO A 226 -4.13 9.21 5.98
N SER A 227 -5.37 9.16 5.52
CA SER A 227 -6.57 9.37 6.34
C SER A 227 -6.76 8.23 7.36
N ALA A 228 -7.51 8.47 8.44
CA ALA A 228 -7.65 7.53 9.55
C ALA A 228 -8.11 6.11 9.14
N GLY A 229 -8.92 5.98 8.07
CA GLY A 229 -9.38 4.68 7.57
C GLY A 229 -8.35 3.90 6.76
N GLU A 230 -7.37 4.55 6.15
CA GLU A 230 -6.29 3.87 5.40
C GLU A 230 -5.16 3.36 6.30
N ARG A 231 -5.08 3.88 7.53
CA ARG A 231 -4.12 3.43 8.56
C ARG A 231 -4.41 2.03 9.11
N MET A 232 -5.63 1.54 8.89
CA MET A 232 -6.09 0.23 9.38
C MET A 232 -5.87 -0.90 8.36
N ASP A 233 -5.38 -0.59 7.15
CA ASP A 233 -5.07 -1.63 6.17
C ASP A 233 -3.83 -2.43 6.66
N PRO A 234 -3.85 -3.77 6.68
CA PRO A 234 -2.76 -4.59 7.24
C PRO A 234 -1.46 -4.56 6.42
N GLY A 235 -1.47 -3.91 5.26
CA GLY A 235 -0.26 -3.62 4.49
C GLY A 235 0.29 -2.21 4.74
N PHE A 236 -0.25 -1.49 5.73
CA PHE A 236 0.16 -0.14 6.09
C PHE A 236 1.16 -0.21 7.25
N ASP A 237 2.35 0.34 7.03
CA ASP A 237 3.42 0.40 8.02
C ASP A 237 3.96 1.83 8.12
N TRP A 238 4.05 2.34 9.35
CA TRP A 238 4.57 3.67 9.65
C TRP A 238 6.03 3.82 9.24
N THR A 239 6.85 2.80 9.47
CA THR A 239 8.28 2.80 9.12
C THR A 239 8.47 2.91 7.61
N LEU A 240 7.67 2.16 6.84
CA LEU A 240 7.68 2.23 5.38
C LEU A 240 7.24 3.61 4.88
N MET A 241 6.22 4.20 5.51
CA MET A 241 5.76 5.55 5.16
C MET A 241 6.83 6.61 5.41
N ASP A 242 7.58 6.50 6.51
CA ASP A 242 8.67 7.42 6.81
C ASP A 242 9.82 7.27 5.81
N TYR A 243 10.16 6.05 5.38
CA TYR A 243 11.10 5.84 4.27
C TYR A 243 10.64 6.52 2.98
N ILE A 244 9.37 6.40 2.60
CA ILE A 244 8.82 7.03 1.40
C ILE A 244 8.86 8.56 1.51
N ARG A 245 8.53 9.13 2.67
CA ARG A 245 8.59 10.58 2.92
C ARG A 245 10.01 11.10 2.85
N SER A 246 10.97 10.39 3.44
CA SER A 246 12.39 10.73 3.37
C SER A 246 12.90 10.65 1.94
N GLN A 247 12.56 9.59 1.20
CA GLN A 247 12.93 9.44 -0.22
C GLN A 247 12.41 10.61 -1.05
N ALA A 248 11.13 10.98 -0.91
CA ALA A 248 10.54 12.09 -1.64
C ALA A 248 11.21 13.44 -1.29
N SER A 249 11.48 13.68 0.00
CA SER A 249 12.14 14.90 0.47
C SER A 249 13.55 15.05 -0.10
N PHE A 250 14.36 13.98 -0.02
CA PHE A 250 15.71 13.98 -0.57
C PHE A 250 15.73 14.05 -2.10
N ALA A 251 14.76 13.44 -2.80
CA ALA A 251 14.64 13.55 -4.24
C ALA A 251 14.38 15.01 -4.67
N CYS A 252 13.46 15.71 -3.98
CA CYS A 252 13.22 17.13 -4.23
C CYS A 252 14.48 17.98 -4.00
N ILE A 253 15.18 17.79 -2.88
CA ILE A 253 16.44 18.51 -2.58
C ILE A 253 17.48 18.25 -3.67
N THR A 254 17.64 16.99 -4.09
CA THR A 254 18.60 16.60 -5.14
C THR A 254 18.30 17.36 -6.44
N VAL A 255 17.04 17.41 -6.87
CA VAL A 255 16.63 18.16 -8.07
C VAL A 255 16.95 19.65 -7.95
N PHE A 256 16.68 20.27 -6.79
CA PHE A 256 17.03 21.68 -6.56
C PHE A 256 18.55 21.92 -6.65
N VAL A 257 19.35 21.05 -6.04
CA VAL A 257 20.82 21.16 -6.09
C VAL A 257 21.34 20.98 -7.51
N MET A 258 20.77 20.05 -8.29
CA MET A 258 21.13 19.84 -9.70
C MET A 258 20.80 21.05 -10.58
N ILE A 259 19.64 21.70 -10.34
CA ILE A 259 19.28 22.94 -11.04
C ILE A 259 20.28 24.04 -10.71
N LEU A 260 20.65 24.20 -9.43
CA LEU A 260 21.67 25.16 -9.01
C LEU A 260 23.03 24.85 -9.67
N GLY A 261 23.47 23.60 -9.66
CA GLY A 261 24.71 23.15 -10.30
C GLY A 261 24.73 23.45 -11.80
N SER A 262 23.59 23.24 -12.48
CA SER A 262 23.42 23.56 -13.89
C SER A 262 23.51 25.07 -14.15
N VAL A 263 22.85 25.90 -13.34
CA VAL A 263 22.90 27.37 -13.45
C VAL A 263 24.32 27.89 -13.23
N PHE A 264 25.02 27.40 -12.21
CA PHE A 264 26.42 27.77 -11.96
C PHE A 264 27.35 27.31 -13.09
N SER A 265 27.10 26.12 -13.66
CA SER A 265 27.83 25.63 -14.82
C SER A 265 27.66 26.56 -16.03
N PHE A 266 26.44 26.98 -16.36
CA PHE A 266 26.21 27.96 -17.43
C PHE A 266 26.85 29.32 -17.13
N TYR A 267 26.79 29.76 -15.88
CA TYR A 267 27.40 31.02 -15.45
C TYR A 267 28.93 31.04 -15.64
N THR A 268 29.61 29.89 -15.53
CA THR A 268 31.06 29.80 -15.77
C THR A 268 31.47 30.09 -17.22
N PHE A 269 30.56 29.92 -18.19
CA PHE A 269 30.83 30.31 -19.58
C PHE A 269 30.77 31.82 -19.79
N GLN A 270 29.94 32.53 -19.01
CA GLN A 270 29.84 33.99 -19.09
C GLN A 270 30.95 34.70 -18.30
N ASN A 271 31.38 34.13 -17.18
CA ASN A 271 32.42 34.70 -16.32
C ASN A 271 33.58 33.70 -16.14
N PRO A 272 34.73 33.87 -16.82
CA PRO A 272 35.79 32.86 -16.88
C PRO A 272 36.58 32.65 -15.57
N ARG A 273 36.21 33.35 -14.48
CA ARG A 273 36.92 33.26 -13.18
C ARG A 273 36.99 31.81 -12.69
N TYR A 274 38.21 31.36 -12.38
CA TYR A 274 38.49 30.00 -11.90
C TYR A 274 37.68 29.58 -10.65
N MET A 275 37.33 30.54 -9.78
CA MET A 275 36.59 30.29 -8.54
C MET A 275 35.18 29.76 -8.80
N PHE A 276 34.48 30.25 -9.83
CA PHE A 276 33.13 29.77 -10.16
C PHE A 276 33.15 28.34 -10.70
N LYS A 277 34.22 27.94 -11.39
CA LYS A 277 34.38 26.55 -11.88
C LYS A 277 34.54 25.55 -10.72
N ARG A 278 35.21 25.95 -9.63
CA ARG A 278 35.30 25.11 -8.41
C ARG A 278 33.97 25.01 -7.69
N LEU A 279 33.24 26.12 -7.62
CA LEU A 279 31.94 26.16 -6.99
C LEU A 279 30.95 25.26 -7.74
N ALA A 280 30.90 25.36 -9.08
CA ALA A 280 30.07 24.49 -9.92
C ALA A 280 30.41 23.01 -9.72
N GLY A 281 31.69 22.63 -9.79
CA GLY A 281 32.12 21.26 -9.57
C GLY A 281 31.81 20.75 -8.16
N GLY A 282 31.92 21.61 -7.14
CA GLY A 282 31.52 21.28 -5.77
C GLY A 282 30.02 21.01 -5.62
N ILE A 283 29.17 21.82 -6.26
CA ILE A 283 27.72 21.65 -6.23
C ILE A 283 27.32 20.36 -6.96
N ASP A 284 27.94 20.04 -8.10
CA ASP A 284 27.69 18.79 -8.83
C ASP A 284 28.10 17.56 -8.00
N LEU A 285 29.20 17.62 -7.24
CA LEU A 285 29.56 16.55 -6.29
C LEU A 285 28.55 16.41 -5.15
N VAL A 286 27.99 17.52 -4.64
CA VAL A 286 26.91 17.49 -3.65
C VAL A 286 25.62 16.93 -4.26
N ALA A 287 25.33 17.23 -5.53
CA ALA A 287 24.21 16.62 -6.26
C ALA A 287 24.40 15.11 -6.40
N ALA A 288 25.62 14.65 -6.71
CA ALA A 288 25.95 13.22 -6.78
C ALA A 288 25.79 12.54 -5.42
N SER A 289 26.27 13.13 -4.33
CA SER A 289 26.16 12.54 -2.99
C SER A 289 24.70 12.44 -2.53
N THR A 290 23.90 13.48 -2.77
CA THR A 290 22.46 13.48 -2.46
C THR A 290 21.68 12.45 -3.29
N ALA A 291 21.99 12.29 -4.58
CA ALA A 291 21.43 11.22 -5.41
C ALA A 291 21.77 9.81 -4.89
N MET A 292 23.00 9.61 -4.39
CA MET A 292 23.42 8.34 -3.79
C MET A 292 22.65 8.04 -2.49
N VAL A 293 22.40 9.05 -1.65
CA VAL A 293 21.57 8.89 -0.44
C VAL A 293 20.15 8.46 -0.80
N VAL A 294 19.54 9.05 -1.82
CA VAL A 294 18.20 8.65 -2.29
C VAL A 294 18.17 7.18 -2.72
N LEU A 295 19.20 6.72 -3.44
CA LEU A 295 19.34 5.31 -3.84
C LEU A 295 19.47 4.37 -2.63
N GLN A 296 20.27 4.75 -1.64
CA GLN A 296 20.43 3.96 -0.41
C GLN A 296 19.13 3.85 0.38
N VAL A 297 18.41 4.97 0.56
CA VAL A 297 17.11 5.00 1.24
C VAL A 297 16.10 4.12 0.49
N LEU A 298 16.12 4.16 -0.86
CA LEU A 298 15.26 3.30 -1.68
C LEU A 298 15.56 1.81 -1.44
N PHE A 299 16.83 1.39 -1.47
CA PHE A 299 17.19 -0.01 -1.25
C PHE A 299 16.85 -0.47 0.18
N ALA A 300 17.14 0.35 1.19
CA ALA A 300 16.76 0.07 2.57
C ALA A 300 15.23 -0.08 2.73
N SER A 301 14.44 0.77 2.06
CA SER A 301 12.97 0.66 2.07
C SER A 301 12.49 -0.66 1.45
N VAL A 302 13.16 -1.13 0.40
CA VAL A 302 12.82 -2.38 -0.30
C VAL A 302 13.16 -3.60 0.56
N ASP A 303 14.34 -3.62 1.16
CA ASP A 303 14.77 -4.69 2.06
C ASP A 303 13.85 -4.77 3.29
N TYR A 304 13.52 -3.62 3.88
CA TYR A 304 12.56 -3.53 4.97
C TYR A 304 11.19 -4.09 4.57
N THR A 305 10.68 -3.72 3.39
CA THR A 305 9.37 -4.18 2.91
C THR A 305 9.37 -5.69 2.63
N LYS A 306 10.50 -6.26 2.20
CA LYS A 306 10.65 -7.71 1.97
C LYS A 306 10.60 -8.51 3.27
N GLU A 307 11.18 -7.97 4.35
CA GLU A 307 11.26 -8.65 5.64
C GLU A 307 9.97 -8.50 6.47
N HIS A 308 9.34 -7.32 6.44
CA HIS A 308 8.23 -7.00 7.35
C HIS A 308 6.85 -7.00 6.69
N LEU A 309 6.77 -6.84 5.36
CA LEU A 309 5.49 -6.68 4.65
C LEU A 309 5.11 -7.93 3.84
N PHE A 310 4.83 -9.02 4.55
CA PHE A 310 4.41 -10.31 4.00
C PHE A 310 3.15 -10.26 3.10
N TYR A 311 2.26 -9.30 3.34
CA TYR A 311 1.07 -9.09 2.51
C TYR A 311 1.42 -8.53 1.12
N SER A 312 2.49 -7.73 1.06
CA SER A 312 2.99 -7.14 -0.18
C SER A 312 4.00 -8.03 -0.88
N TYR A 313 4.83 -8.79 -0.15
CA TYR A 313 5.84 -9.68 -0.71
C TYR A 313 5.71 -11.10 -0.14
N PRO A 314 4.91 -11.98 -0.77
CA PRO A 314 4.83 -13.37 -0.34
C PRO A 314 6.15 -14.10 -0.61
N ASP A 315 6.45 -15.12 0.19
CA ASP A 315 7.66 -15.94 0.07
C ASP A 315 7.79 -16.53 -1.36
N GLY A 316 8.84 -16.11 -2.08
CA GLY A 316 9.09 -16.52 -3.46
C GLY A 316 8.58 -15.55 -4.54
N ALA A 317 8.18 -14.34 -4.18
CA ALA A 317 8.00 -13.25 -5.14
C ALA A 317 9.36 -12.78 -5.69
N GLU A 318 9.43 -12.59 -7.01
CA GLU A 318 10.59 -11.97 -7.66
C GLU A 318 10.37 -10.45 -7.73
N LEU A 319 11.30 -9.68 -7.15
CA LEU A 319 11.31 -8.24 -7.24
C LEU A 319 12.23 -7.81 -8.38
N THR A 320 11.68 -7.08 -9.34
CA THR A 320 12.44 -6.46 -10.44
C THR A 320 12.40 -4.95 -10.30
N TYR A 321 13.57 -4.31 -10.31
CA TYR A 321 13.64 -2.84 -10.36
C TYR A 321 13.23 -2.31 -11.72
N GLY A 322 12.44 -1.25 -11.73
CA GLY A 322 12.04 -0.55 -12.96
C GLY A 322 13.14 0.37 -13.50
N TYR A 323 12.89 0.94 -14.68
CA TYR A 323 13.81 1.88 -15.36
C TYR A 323 14.22 3.09 -14.51
N GLY A 324 13.40 3.51 -13.55
CA GLY A 324 13.71 4.64 -12.67
C GLY A 324 15.01 4.46 -11.87
N VAL A 325 15.33 3.25 -11.42
CA VAL A 325 16.58 2.97 -10.69
C VAL A 325 17.79 3.10 -11.60
N PHE A 326 17.68 2.65 -12.85
CA PHE A 326 18.73 2.81 -13.86
C PHE A 326 18.98 4.29 -14.18
N PHE A 327 17.91 5.09 -14.33
CA PHE A 327 18.05 6.54 -14.54
C PHE A 327 18.69 7.24 -13.34
N ALA A 328 18.39 6.83 -12.11
CA ALA A 328 19.01 7.38 -10.91
C ALA A 328 20.52 7.09 -10.86
N TRP A 329 20.94 5.85 -11.17
CA TRP A 329 22.37 5.51 -11.28
C TRP A 329 23.08 6.27 -12.39
N PHE A 330 22.43 6.42 -13.55
CA PHE A 330 22.97 7.23 -14.64
C PHE A 330 23.15 8.70 -14.21
N THR A 331 22.15 9.26 -13.55
CA THR A 331 22.17 10.63 -13.02
C THR A 331 23.30 10.82 -12.02
N PHE A 332 23.48 9.87 -11.08
CA PHE A 332 24.62 9.86 -10.16
C PHE A 332 25.95 9.89 -10.92
N GLY A 333 26.13 9.00 -11.90
CA GLY A 333 27.35 8.92 -12.71
C GLY A 333 27.66 10.22 -13.46
N VAL A 334 26.66 10.84 -14.07
CA VAL A 334 26.82 12.10 -14.81
C VAL A 334 27.25 13.24 -13.90
N ASN A 335 26.60 13.40 -12.73
CA ASN A 335 26.97 14.47 -11.77
C ASN A 335 28.36 14.23 -11.17
N LEU A 336 28.71 12.97 -10.90
CA LEU A 336 30.02 12.61 -10.39
C LEU A 336 31.13 12.96 -11.40
N VAL A 337 30.95 12.57 -12.67
CA VAL A 337 31.90 12.87 -13.74
C VAL A 337 31.96 14.38 -13.98
N SER A 338 30.83 15.08 -14.02
CA SER A 338 30.79 16.55 -14.15
C SER A 338 31.59 17.23 -13.05
N GLY A 339 31.34 16.86 -11.79
CA GLY A 339 32.05 17.40 -10.63
C GLY A 339 33.56 17.20 -10.71
N PHE A 340 34.01 15.99 -11.08
CA PHE A 340 35.43 15.71 -11.26
C PHE A 340 36.05 16.49 -12.43
N LEU A 341 35.36 16.59 -13.57
CA LEU A 341 35.85 17.34 -14.72
C LEU A 341 35.98 18.83 -14.41
N PHE A 342 34.99 19.44 -13.75
CA PHE A 342 35.05 20.85 -13.35
C PHE A 342 36.21 21.12 -12.39
N ILE A 343 36.46 20.23 -11.43
CA ILE A 343 37.59 20.37 -10.50
C ILE A 343 38.92 20.22 -11.24
N TRP A 344 39.05 19.20 -12.11
CA TRP A 344 40.27 18.95 -12.88
C TRP A 344 40.59 20.13 -13.80
N TYR A 345 39.60 20.67 -14.51
CA TYR A 345 39.77 21.79 -15.44
C TYR A 345 39.79 23.17 -14.75
N SER A 346 39.52 23.25 -13.44
CA SER A 346 39.63 24.48 -12.63
C SER A 346 41.05 24.76 -12.10
N GLY A 347 42.06 24.10 -12.67
CA GLY A 347 43.47 24.44 -12.43
C GLY A 347 43.73 25.93 -12.69
N LYS A 348 44.26 26.64 -11.68
CA LYS A 348 44.62 28.05 -11.81
C LYS A 348 45.75 28.17 -12.84
N LYS A 349 45.49 28.78 -13.99
CA LYS A 349 46.53 29.01 -15.01
C LYS A 349 47.13 30.39 -14.75
N LYS A 350 48.38 30.44 -14.26
CA LYS A 350 49.14 31.68 -14.07
C LYS A 350 50.07 31.94 -15.26
N GLY A 351 50.22 33.21 -15.66
CA GLY A 351 51.24 33.67 -16.61
C GLY A 351 51.02 33.19 -18.06
N SER A 352 52.11 32.92 -18.78
CA SER A 352 52.15 32.59 -20.22
C SER A 352 51.40 31.31 -20.66
N LYS A 353 50.74 30.62 -19.73
CA LYS A 353 49.91 29.42 -19.99
C LYS A 353 48.41 29.73 -20.08
N ALA A 354 48.01 31.00 -19.94
CA ALA A 354 46.63 31.43 -20.18
C ALA A 354 46.38 31.56 -21.70
N PRO A 355 45.23 31.10 -22.23
CA PRO A 355 44.94 31.19 -23.67
C PRO A 355 44.78 32.62 -24.19
N THR A 356 44.39 33.57 -23.32
CA THR A 356 44.17 34.99 -23.62
C THR A 356 44.47 35.85 -22.39
N ASP A 357 44.99 37.07 -22.60
CA ASP A 357 45.36 38.00 -21.52
C ASP A 357 44.17 38.44 -20.65
N GLU A 358 42.95 38.46 -21.20
CA GLU A 358 41.72 38.74 -20.43
C GLU A 358 41.44 37.67 -19.35
N ILE A 359 41.75 36.40 -19.62
CA ILE A 359 41.58 35.31 -18.66
C ILE A 359 42.68 35.37 -17.60
N ALA A 360 43.90 35.76 -17.97
CA ALA A 360 44.99 35.99 -17.03
C ALA A 360 44.66 37.15 -16.07
N ALA A 361 44.14 38.26 -16.59
CA ALA A 361 43.74 39.44 -15.81
C ALA A 361 42.52 39.17 -14.89
N ALA A 362 41.57 38.34 -15.32
CA ALA A 362 40.41 37.97 -14.49
C ALA A 362 40.75 37.06 -13.29
N ASP A 363 41.88 36.33 -13.35
CA ASP A 363 42.39 35.43 -12.31
C ASP A 363 43.39 36.11 -11.34
N GLU A 364 43.76 37.36 -11.61
CA GLU A 364 44.56 38.22 -10.72
C GLU A 364 43.72 38.74 -9.54
N MET A 365 44.40 39.05 -8.43
CA MET A 365 43.72 39.59 -7.25
C MET A 365 43.19 40.99 -7.58
N THR A 366 41.87 41.10 -7.77
CA THR A 366 41.20 42.39 -7.81
C THR A 366 41.23 42.96 -6.39
N ILE A 367 42.16 43.88 -6.15
CA ILE A 367 42.18 44.69 -4.93
C ILE A 367 40.96 45.61 -5.02
N MET A 368 39.86 45.25 -4.38
CA MET A 368 38.71 46.17 -4.21
C MET A 368 39.11 47.24 -3.21
N GLY A 369 39.66 48.35 -3.71
CA GLY A 369 40.08 49.47 -2.87
C GLY A 369 41.18 50.34 -3.46
N ARG A 370 41.06 50.75 -4.72
CA ARG A 370 41.77 51.93 -5.20
C ARG A 370 40.92 52.75 -6.14
#